data_AF-A0A9Q0R608-F1
#
_entry.id   AF-A0A9Q0R608-F1
#
_cell.length_a   1.000
_cell.length_b   1.000
_cell.length_c   1.000
_cell.angle_alpha   90.00
_cell.angle_beta   90.00
_cell.angle_gamma   90.00
#
_symmetry.space_group_name_H-M   'P 1'
#
loop_
_entity.id
_entity.type
_entity.pdbx_description
1 polymer ?
#
loop_
_entity_poly.entity_id
_entity_poly.type
_entity_poly.pdbx_seq_one_letter_code
_entity_poly.pdbx_strand_id
1 'polypeptide(L)'
;MSRCFEKFKLADKNKDGFVTIKELIEFSQMEEKKANEIMKKYDLNQNGKLDFMEFSNWILESEFEKVDENKDGKIDCEELKKYFNLNDLEVEMIFEKHDFNKDGKLDFEEYSHWRKRREMNEEFDKIDVNHDGFVEFEEIKNYYNLTNEEVQKVFDKFDVNGKKKLDFCEYRTWQRNVIFKYFFDIIDEDCDDFYLLMKNGDGKIDYEEYKVWQKELNSIKVFEKVDTDHDGLLTSQDMKDYFKLEEVEVKKIFEIFDQDKDGKLNLSEYTRWGHSHCDCRKK
;
A
#
# COMPACT_ATOMS: atom_id res chain seq x y z
N MET A 1 8.18 6.32 7.20
CA MET A 1 9.20 5.81 6.25
C MET A 1 9.77 4.58 6.90
N SER A 2 9.79 3.46 6.19
CA SER A 2 10.04 2.17 6.84
C SER A 2 11.47 1.92 7.24
N ARG A 3 11.65 1.10 8.28
CA ARG A 3 12.95 0.83 8.90
C ARG A 3 13.94 0.24 7.90
N CYS A 4 13.48 -0.64 7.03
CA CYS A 4 14.29 -1.17 5.93
C CYS A 4 14.63 -0.09 4.89
N PHE A 5 13.69 0.82 4.59
CA PHE A 5 13.91 1.92 3.65
C PHE A 5 14.87 3.00 4.16
N GLU A 6 14.79 3.37 5.44
CA GLU A 6 15.76 4.28 6.06
C GLU A 6 17.16 3.67 6.09
N LYS A 7 17.27 2.39 6.49
CA LYS A 7 18.54 1.66 6.44
C LYS A 7 19.08 1.54 5.01
N PHE A 8 18.20 1.30 4.04
CA PHE A 8 18.56 1.23 2.63
C PHE A 8 19.11 2.58 2.14
N LYS A 9 18.43 3.70 2.43
CA LYS A 9 18.92 5.04 2.10
C LYS A 9 20.25 5.40 2.76
N LEU A 10 20.50 4.90 3.96
CA LEU A 10 21.76 5.09 4.65
C LEU A 10 22.88 4.24 4.02
N ALA A 11 22.54 3.07 3.49
CA ALA A 11 23.48 2.18 2.80
C ALA A 11 23.77 2.66 1.36
N ASP A 12 22.75 3.04 0.60
CA ASP A 12 22.83 3.57 -0.76
C ASP A 12 23.35 5.04 -0.75
N LYS A 13 24.67 5.18 -0.65
CA LYS A 13 25.33 6.49 -0.54
C LYS A 13 25.29 7.26 -1.84
N ASN A 14 25.45 6.57 -2.97
CA ASN A 14 25.46 7.21 -4.28
C ASN A 14 24.05 7.47 -4.83
N LYS A 15 23.01 6.94 -4.17
CA LYS A 15 21.58 7.06 -4.50
C LYS A 15 21.26 6.48 -5.87
N ASP A 16 21.96 5.42 -6.26
CA ASP A 16 21.73 4.74 -7.54
C ASP A 16 20.61 3.68 -7.45
N GLY A 17 20.04 3.49 -6.26
CA GLY A 17 18.97 2.52 -6.01
C GLY A 17 19.49 1.11 -5.74
N PHE A 18 20.80 0.93 -5.56
CA PHE A 18 21.43 -0.33 -5.24
C PHE A 18 22.46 -0.17 -4.12
N VAL A 19 22.68 -1.24 -3.36
CA VAL A 19 23.72 -1.30 -2.33
C VAL A 19 24.81 -2.23 -2.82
N THR A 20 25.97 -1.67 -3.13
CA THR A 20 27.17 -2.45 -3.46
C THR A 20 27.81 -3.08 -2.22
N ILE A 21 28.69 -4.06 -2.40
CA ILE A 21 29.42 -4.67 -1.28
C ILE A 21 30.21 -3.64 -0.46
N LYS A 22 30.75 -2.58 -1.09
CA LYS A 22 31.49 -1.52 -0.42
C LYS A 22 30.56 -0.69 0.46
N GLU A 23 29.43 -0.29 -0.09
CA GLU A 23 28.39 0.44 0.65
C GLU A 23 27.83 -0.39 1.81
N LEU A 24 27.61 -1.68 1.59
CA LEU A 24 27.18 -2.63 2.63
C LEU A 24 28.20 -2.71 3.79
N ILE A 25 29.49 -2.85 3.48
CA ILE A 25 30.57 -2.88 4.47
C ILE A 25 30.62 -1.55 5.24
N GLU A 26 30.55 -0.42 4.54
CA GLU A 26 30.60 0.90 5.18
C GLU A 26 29.39 1.17 6.07
N PHE A 27 28.20 0.76 5.64
CA PHE A 27 26.94 0.92 6.39
C PHE A 27 26.92 0.07 7.66
N SER A 28 27.30 -1.20 7.55
CA SER A 28 27.17 -2.18 8.62
C SER A 28 28.42 -2.32 9.49
N GLN A 29 29.55 -1.76 9.04
CA GLN A 29 30.88 -1.89 9.65
C GLN A 29 31.34 -3.34 9.81
N MET A 30 30.87 -4.24 8.94
CA MET A 30 31.22 -5.66 8.99
C MET A 30 32.47 -5.98 8.17
N GLU A 31 33.07 -7.15 8.44
CA GLU A 31 34.18 -7.65 7.63
C GLU A 31 33.73 -8.01 6.20
N GLU A 32 34.62 -7.81 5.24
CA GLU A 32 34.39 -8.12 3.83
C GLU A 32 33.95 -9.58 3.61
N LYS A 33 34.45 -10.53 4.41
CA LYS A 33 34.03 -11.92 4.34
C LYS A 33 32.53 -12.09 4.62
N LYS A 34 32.01 -11.43 5.66
CA LYS A 34 30.58 -11.49 6.03
C LYS A 34 29.72 -10.77 5.00
N ALA A 35 30.19 -9.64 4.48
CA ALA A 35 29.51 -8.94 3.39
C ALA A 35 29.41 -9.81 2.13
N ASN A 36 30.47 -10.55 1.77
CA ASN A 36 30.43 -11.50 0.66
C ASN A 36 29.44 -12.65 0.88
N GLU A 37 29.29 -13.15 2.11
CA GLU A 37 28.29 -14.17 2.45
C GLU A 37 26.87 -13.64 2.29
N ILE A 38 26.62 -12.38 2.71
CA ILE A 38 25.34 -11.70 2.49
C ILE A 38 25.08 -11.53 0.99
N MET A 39 26.04 -11.00 0.23
CA MET A 39 25.88 -10.85 -1.22
C MET A 39 25.52 -12.20 -1.86
N LYS A 40 26.24 -13.28 -1.55
CA LYS A 40 25.95 -14.61 -2.11
C LYS A 40 24.55 -15.13 -1.78
N LYS A 41 23.98 -14.73 -0.64
CA LYS A 41 22.69 -15.23 -0.18
C LYS A 41 21.52 -14.40 -0.70
N TYR A 42 21.68 -13.07 -0.78
CA TYR A 42 20.57 -12.15 -1.08
C TYR A 42 20.67 -11.45 -2.44
N ASP A 43 21.81 -11.47 -3.13
CA ASP A 43 21.93 -11.03 -4.54
C ASP A 43 21.34 -12.13 -5.44
N LEU A 44 20.01 -12.18 -5.53
CA LEU A 44 19.27 -13.24 -6.20
C LEU A 44 19.46 -13.18 -7.71
N ASN A 45 19.56 -11.97 -8.25
CA ASN A 45 19.78 -11.73 -9.66
C ASN A 45 21.28 -11.79 -10.06
N GLN A 46 22.18 -11.93 -9.08
CA GLN A 46 23.64 -12.07 -9.24
C GLN A 46 24.28 -10.89 -9.99
N ASN A 47 23.73 -9.69 -9.83
CA ASN A 47 24.23 -8.48 -10.49
C ASN A 47 25.42 -7.84 -9.74
N GLY A 48 25.79 -8.37 -8.57
CA GLY A 48 26.88 -7.89 -7.72
C GLY A 48 26.48 -6.71 -6.83
N LYS A 49 25.19 -6.42 -6.69
CA LYS A 49 24.59 -5.35 -5.88
C LYS A 49 23.26 -5.85 -5.30
N LEU A 50 22.81 -5.23 -4.20
CA LEU A 50 21.49 -5.52 -3.62
C LEU A 50 20.52 -4.42 -4.01
N ASP A 51 19.40 -4.79 -4.63
CA ASP A 51 18.26 -3.89 -4.72
C ASP A 51 17.54 -3.73 -3.36
N PHE A 52 16.51 -2.87 -3.32
CA PHE A 52 15.76 -2.62 -2.09
C PHE A 52 15.12 -3.89 -1.50
N MET A 53 14.60 -4.78 -2.34
CA MET A 53 13.92 -5.99 -1.88
C MET A 53 14.93 -7.00 -1.33
N GLU A 54 16.05 -7.18 -2.03
CA GLU A 54 17.16 -8.04 -1.62
C GLU A 54 17.78 -7.57 -0.30
N PHE A 55 18.03 -6.26 -0.17
CA PHE A 55 18.52 -5.66 1.06
C PHE A 55 17.51 -5.78 2.22
N SER A 56 16.22 -5.55 1.96
CA SER A 56 15.18 -5.62 2.99
C SER A 56 15.02 -7.04 3.54
N ASN A 57 15.08 -8.06 2.68
CA ASN A 57 15.08 -9.46 3.12
C ASN A 57 16.26 -9.76 4.04
N TRP A 58 17.45 -9.26 3.71
CA TRP A 58 18.62 -9.40 4.59
C TRP A 58 18.42 -8.73 5.95
N ILE A 59 17.90 -7.51 5.99
CA ILE A 59 17.64 -6.80 7.25
C ILE A 59 16.62 -7.54 8.10
N LEU A 60 15.56 -8.07 7.48
CA LEU A 60 14.53 -8.84 8.18
C LEU A 60 15.08 -10.13 8.76
N GLU A 61 15.89 -10.87 8.01
CA GLU A 61 16.50 -12.11 8.50
C GLU A 61 17.52 -11.84 9.62
N SER A 62 18.30 -10.75 9.51
CA SER A 62 19.19 -10.29 10.57
C SER A 62 18.46 -9.83 11.84
N GLU A 63 17.21 -9.37 11.72
CA GLU A 63 16.36 -9.06 12.86
C GLU A 63 15.76 -10.32 13.48
N PHE A 64 15.26 -11.23 12.64
CA PHE A 64 14.76 -12.54 13.05
C PHE A 64 15.79 -13.29 13.89
N GLU A 65 17.04 -13.37 13.42
CA GLU A 65 18.15 -14.01 14.16
C GLU A 65 18.47 -13.37 15.53
N LYS A 66 18.05 -12.12 15.76
CA LYS A 66 18.21 -11.46 17.07
C LYS A 66 17.03 -11.69 17.99
N VAL A 67 15.85 -11.94 17.43
CA VAL A 67 14.63 -12.24 18.19
C VAL A 67 14.63 -13.71 18.61
N ASP A 68 15.03 -14.61 17.71
CA ASP A 68 15.24 -16.05 17.95
C ASP A 68 16.48 -16.26 18.86
N GLU A 69 16.27 -16.12 20.18
CA GLU A 69 17.31 -16.19 21.21
C GLU A 69 17.83 -17.62 21.37
N ASN A 70 16.94 -18.60 21.27
CA ASN A 70 17.26 -20.01 21.44
C ASN A 70 17.82 -20.68 20.15
N LYS A 71 17.70 -20.01 19.00
CA LYS A 71 18.17 -20.43 17.66
C LYS A 71 17.53 -21.72 17.16
N ASP A 72 16.26 -21.94 17.49
CA ASP A 72 15.48 -23.07 16.99
C ASP A 72 14.87 -22.81 15.61
N GLY A 73 15.08 -21.62 15.06
CA GLY A 73 14.59 -21.21 13.74
C GLY A 73 13.13 -20.74 13.76
N LYS A 74 12.56 -20.54 14.95
CA LYS A 74 11.22 -19.99 15.16
C LYS A 74 11.24 -19.00 16.33
N ILE A 75 10.28 -18.10 16.34
CA ILE A 75 10.13 -17.12 17.43
C ILE A 75 8.94 -17.52 18.27
N ASP A 76 9.17 -17.79 19.55
CA ASP A 76 8.08 -18.02 20.51
C ASP A 76 7.54 -16.72 21.13
N CYS A 77 6.44 -16.84 21.88
CA CYS A 77 5.78 -15.72 22.53
C CYS A 77 6.71 -14.93 23.46
N GLU A 78 7.59 -15.60 24.21
CA GLU A 78 8.46 -14.95 25.20
C GLU A 78 9.61 -14.21 24.50
N GLU A 79 10.18 -14.80 23.45
CA GLU A 79 11.19 -14.19 22.60
C GLU A 79 10.67 -12.91 21.93
N LEU A 80 9.47 -12.99 21.34
CA LEU A 80 8.83 -11.84 20.71
C LEU A 80 8.52 -10.73 21.73
N LYS A 81 7.92 -11.13 22.87
CA LYS A 81 7.53 -10.24 23.95
C LYS A 81 8.73 -9.46 24.49
N LYS A 82 9.83 -10.16 24.75
CA LYS A 82 11.06 -9.59 25.29
C LYS A 82 11.71 -8.63 24.30
N TYR A 83 11.79 -8.99 23.02
CA TYR A 83 12.49 -8.19 22.02
C TYR A 83 11.75 -6.89 21.69
N PHE A 84 10.43 -6.95 21.52
CA PHE A 84 9.60 -5.80 21.16
C PHE A 84 8.97 -5.09 22.38
N ASN A 85 9.27 -5.56 23.60
CA ASN A 85 8.70 -5.06 24.84
C ASN A 85 7.16 -5.04 24.81
N LEU A 86 6.58 -6.16 24.35
CA LEU A 86 5.14 -6.33 24.22
C LEU A 86 4.51 -6.82 25.53
N ASN A 87 3.20 -6.67 25.65
CA ASN A 87 2.40 -7.37 26.64
C ASN A 87 1.74 -8.64 26.06
N ASP A 88 1.14 -9.44 26.93
CA ASP A 88 0.52 -10.72 26.53
C ASP A 88 -0.61 -10.56 25.51
N LEU A 89 -1.34 -9.45 25.56
CA LEU A 89 -2.45 -9.20 24.65
C LEU A 89 -1.97 -8.89 23.23
N GLU A 90 -0.86 -8.17 23.10
CA GLU A 90 -0.24 -7.81 21.82
C GLU A 90 0.38 -9.03 21.15
N VAL A 91 1.09 -9.85 21.93
CA VAL A 91 1.66 -11.10 21.45
C VAL A 91 0.54 -12.01 20.94
N GLU A 92 -0.53 -12.17 21.71
CA GLU A 92 -1.70 -12.95 21.29
C GLU A 92 -2.29 -12.45 19.96
N MET A 93 -2.42 -11.13 19.76
CA MET A 93 -2.93 -10.56 18.50
C MET A 93 -2.03 -10.84 17.31
N ILE A 94 -0.71 -10.80 17.50
CA ILE A 94 0.25 -11.08 16.42
C ILE A 94 0.13 -12.55 16.03
N PHE A 95 0.15 -13.46 17.01
CA PHE A 95 0.06 -14.89 16.76
C PHE A 95 -1.29 -15.28 16.15
N GLU A 96 -2.40 -14.74 16.63
CA GLU A 96 -3.73 -15.04 16.06
C GLU A 96 -3.82 -14.74 14.54
N LYS A 97 -3.09 -13.72 14.07
CA LYS A 97 -3.10 -13.29 12.66
C LYS A 97 -1.98 -13.88 11.80
N HIS A 98 -0.86 -14.26 12.41
CA HIS A 98 0.37 -14.58 11.68
C HIS A 98 0.92 -15.98 11.96
N ASP A 99 0.51 -16.66 13.02
CA ASP A 99 0.77 -18.09 13.23
C ASP A 99 -0.24 -18.89 12.40
N PHE A 100 0.06 -19.07 11.11
CA PHE A 100 -0.84 -19.71 10.15
C PHE A 100 -0.92 -21.21 10.40
N ASN A 101 0.19 -21.82 10.81
CA ASN A 101 0.28 -23.25 11.05
C ASN A 101 -0.23 -23.65 12.46
N LYS A 102 -0.44 -22.66 13.35
CA LYS A 102 -0.96 -22.79 14.71
C LYS A 102 -0.09 -23.64 15.63
N ASP A 103 1.22 -23.57 15.44
CA ASP A 103 2.18 -24.29 16.27
C ASP A 103 2.63 -23.49 17.51
N GLY A 104 2.11 -22.28 17.68
CA GLY A 104 2.43 -21.40 18.80
C GLY A 104 3.81 -20.75 18.68
N LYS A 105 4.39 -20.74 17.48
CA LYS A 105 5.64 -20.06 17.13
C LYS A 105 5.49 -19.38 15.76
N LEU A 106 6.35 -18.40 15.49
CA LEU A 106 6.43 -17.76 14.17
C LEU A 106 7.70 -18.23 13.47
N ASP A 107 7.56 -18.93 12.36
CA ASP A 107 8.71 -19.18 11.48
C ASP A 107 9.13 -17.89 10.73
N PHE A 108 10.24 -17.97 9.99
CA PHE A 108 10.73 -16.80 9.25
C PHE A 108 9.74 -16.27 8.22
N GLU A 109 8.96 -17.13 7.56
CA GLU A 109 7.99 -16.70 6.56
C GLU A 109 6.84 -15.94 7.24
N GLU A 110 6.28 -16.51 8.31
CA GLU A 110 5.24 -15.92 9.16
C GLU A 110 5.68 -14.57 9.75
N TYR A 111 6.88 -14.54 10.36
CA TYR A 111 7.49 -13.32 10.87
C TYR A 111 7.71 -12.27 9.77
N SER A 112 8.25 -12.67 8.62
CA SER A 112 8.50 -11.75 7.52
C SER A 112 7.21 -11.15 6.99
N HIS A 113 6.11 -11.90 6.99
CA HIS A 113 4.82 -11.44 6.52
C HIS A 113 4.23 -10.39 7.48
N TRP A 114 4.35 -10.63 8.79
CA TRP A 114 4.02 -9.65 9.82
C TRP A 114 4.84 -8.35 9.66
N ARG A 115 6.16 -8.47 9.48
CA ARG A 115 7.07 -7.33 9.38
C ARG A 115 6.93 -6.53 8.08
N LYS A 116 6.86 -7.20 6.93
CA LYS A 116 6.74 -6.54 5.61
C LYS A 116 5.44 -5.75 5.47
N ARG A 117 4.33 -6.24 6.03
CA ARG A 117 3.05 -5.50 6.04
C ARG A 117 3.17 -4.16 6.75
N ARG A 118 3.98 -4.08 7.81
CA ARG A 118 4.27 -2.83 8.53
C ARG A 118 5.20 -1.93 7.71
N GLU A 119 6.27 -2.49 7.19
CA GLU A 119 7.30 -1.75 6.44
C GLU A 119 6.83 -1.19 5.09
N MET A 120 5.69 -1.64 4.56
CA MET A 120 5.12 -1.09 3.33
C MET A 120 4.21 0.12 3.56
N ASN A 121 3.95 0.53 4.81
CA ASN A 121 3.11 1.69 5.10
C ASN A 121 3.89 2.78 5.86
N GLU A 122 4.45 3.72 5.08
CA GLU A 122 5.26 4.82 5.63
C GLU A 122 4.50 5.71 6.64
N GLU A 123 3.17 5.75 6.57
CA GLU A 123 2.34 6.50 7.50
C GLU A 123 2.17 5.76 8.83
N PHE A 124 2.02 4.43 8.78
CA PHE A 124 1.97 3.59 9.97
C PHE A 124 3.26 3.75 10.80
N ASP A 125 4.43 3.72 10.17
CA ASP A 125 5.71 3.90 10.87
C ASP A 125 5.90 5.30 11.47
N LYS A 126 5.19 6.32 10.98
CA LYS A 126 5.29 7.68 11.53
C LYS A 126 4.42 7.85 12.78
N ILE A 127 3.32 7.11 12.86
CA ILE A 127 2.39 7.17 13.99
C ILE A 127 2.75 6.18 15.10
N ASP A 128 3.21 4.99 14.75
CA ASP A 128 3.70 3.95 15.65
C ASP A 128 5.13 4.31 16.10
N VAL A 129 5.23 5.17 17.12
CA VAL A 129 6.48 5.78 17.60
C VAL A 129 7.26 4.81 18.46
N ASN A 130 6.56 3.98 19.25
CA ASN A 130 7.20 2.96 20.08
C ASN A 130 7.62 1.73 19.26
N HIS A 131 7.16 1.63 18.01
CA HIS A 131 7.46 0.58 17.04
C HIS A 131 6.96 -0.80 17.49
N ASP A 132 5.93 -0.86 18.34
CA ASP A 132 5.44 -2.09 18.95
C ASP A 132 4.58 -2.94 18.00
N GLY A 133 3.98 -2.38 16.96
CA GLY A 133 3.05 -3.12 16.09
C GLY A 133 1.67 -2.53 16.00
N PHE A 134 1.41 -1.57 16.86
CA PHE A 134 0.10 -1.11 17.18
C PHE A 134 0.12 0.40 17.23
N VAL A 135 -1.06 0.98 17.02
CA VAL A 135 -1.27 2.41 17.11
C VAL A 135 -2.12 2.66 18.34
N GLU A 136 -1.50 3.31 19.32
CA GLU A 136 -2.13 3.63 20.59
C GLU A 136 -2.95 4.93 20.52
N PHE A 137 -3.80 5.12 21.51
CA PHE A 137 -4.65 6.31 21.65
C PHE A 137 -3.84 7.62 21.59
N GLU A 138 -2.76 7.71 22.37
CA GLU A 138 -1.93 8.90 22.41
C GLU A 138 -1.13 9.10 21.12
N GLU A 139 -0.78 8.03 20.41
CA GLU A 139 -0.10 8.10 19.10
C GLU A 139 -1.02 8.72 18.03
N ILE A 140 -2.27 8.27 17.95
CA ILE A 140 -3.29 8.88 17.07
C ILE A 140 -3.50 10.35 17.40
N LYS A 141 -3.69 10.63 18.70
CA LYS A 141 -3.99 11.96 19.18
C LYS A 141 -2.87 12.95 18.84
N ASN A 142 -1.62 12.56 19.11
CA ASN A 142 -0.47 13.43 18.91
C ASN A 142 -0.15 13.60 17.42
N TYR A 143 -0.26 12.53 16.62
CA TYR A 143 0.07 12.60 15.19
C TYR A 143 -0.95 13.41 14.38
N TYR A 144 -2.24 13.22 14.62
CA TYR A 144 -3.32 13.94 13.91
C TYR A 144 -3.81 15.21 14.64
N ASN A 145 -3.27 15.49 15.83
CA ASN A 145 -3.69 16.59 16.71
C ASN A 145 -5.20 16.60 16.99
N LEU A 146 -5.75 15.42 17.28
CA LEU A 146 -7.18 15.21 17.55
C LEU A 146 -7.52 15.42 19.02
N THR A 147 -8.78 15.68 19.32
CA THR A 147 -9.30 15.70 20.69
C THR A 147 -9.52 14.29 21.24
N ASN A 148 -9.51 14.12 22.56
CA ASN A 148 -9.79 12.83 23.19
C ASN A 148 -11.15 12.23 22.74
N GLU A 149 -12.16 13.07 22.53
CA GLU A 149 -13.49 12.63 22.08
C GLU A 149 -13.47 12.08 20.64
N GLU A 150 -12.66 12.67 19.76
CA GLU A 150 -12.51 12.21 18.38
C GLU A 150 -11.74 10.90 18.31
N VAL A 151 -10.66 10.78 19.09
CA VAL A 151 -9.89 9.54 19.19
C VAL A 151 -10.74 8.42 19.80
N GLN A 152 -11.56 8.72 20.82
CA GLN A 152 -12.47 7.71 21.40
C GLN A 152 -13.44 7.15 20.36
N LYS A 153 -14.00 7.99 19.48
CA LYS A 153 -14.89 7.54 18.40
C LYS A 153 -14.18 6.63 17.38
N VAL A 154 -12.87 6.81 17.19
CA VAL A 154 -12.07 5.92 16.35
C VAL A 154 -11.96 4.54 17.00
N PHE A 155 -11.56 4.49 18.27
CA PHE A 155 -11.45 3.23 19.00
C PHE A 155 -12.80 2.53 19.11
N ASP A 156 -13.88 3.22 19.49
CA ASP A 156 -15.22 2.63 19.62
C ASP A 156 -15.72 1.93 18.34
N LYS A 157 -15.19 2.31 17.17
CA LYS A 157 -15.60 1.78 15.87
C LYS A 157 -14.62 0.76 15.27
N PHE A 158 -13.32 0.92 15.49
CA PHE A 158 -12.28 0.15 14.79
C PHE A 158 -11.43 -0.73 15.72
N ASP A 159 -11.45 -0.48 17.03
CA ASP A 159 -10.89 -1.39 18.03
C ASP A 159 -11.91 -2.51 18.30
N VAL A 160 -12.05 -3.41 17.32
CA VAL A 160 -13.06 -4.49 17.35
C VAL A 160 -12.79 -5.45 18.50
N ASN A 161 -11.51 -5.62 18.85
CA ASN A 161 -11.06 -6.48 19.92
C ASN A 161 -11.12 -5.82 21.33
N GLY A 162 -11.32 -4.50 21.39
CA GLY A 162 -11.49 -3.73 22.63
C GLY A 162 -10.22 -3.58 23.48
N LYS A 163 -9.04 -3.77 22.88
CA LYS A 163 -7.75 -3.78 23.59
C LYS A 163 -7.12 -2.38 23.71
N LYS A 164 -7.82 -1.32 23.29
CA LYS A 164 -7.38 0.08 23.28
C LYS A 164 -6.09 0.31 22.47
N LYS A 165 -5.83 -0.57 21.52
CA LYS A 165 -4.74 -0.51 20.56
C LYS A 165 -5.28 -0.95 19.20
N LEU A 166 -4.90 -0.24 18.14
CA LEU A 166 -5.26 -0.65 16.79
C LEU A 166 -4.07 -1.38 16.16
N ASP A 167 -4.25 -2.63 15.76
CA ASP A 167 -3.25 -3.27 14.91
C ASP A 167 -3.25 -2.69 13.50
N PHE A 168 -2.26 -3.07 12.68
CA PHE A 168 -2.13 -2.58 11.30
C PHE A 168 -3.41 -2.72 10.46
N CYS A 169 -4.15 -3.82 10.59
CA CYS A 169 -5.37 -4.04 9.82
C CYS A 169 -6.51 -3.14 10.31
N GLU A 170 -6.65 -2.97 11.62
CA GLU A 170 -7.64 -2.08 12.23
C GLU A 170 -7.33 -0.62 11.90
N TYR A 171 -6.07 -0.20 12.01
CA TYR A 171 -5.60 1.11 11.59
C TYR A 171 -5.82 1.35 10.09
N ARG A 172 -5.48 0.39 9.22
CA ARG A 172 -5.72 0.52 7.77
C ARG A 172 -7.21 0.61 7.47
N THR A 173 -8.04 -0.13 8.20
CA THR A 173 -9.51 -0.06 8.08
C THR A 173 -10.01 1.32 8.52
N TRP A 174 -9.47 1.88 9.60
CA TRP A 174 -9.75 3.24 10.04
C TRP A 174 -9.30 4.29 9.02
N GLN A 175 -8.07 4.20 8.48
CA GLN A 175 -7.58 5.09 7.42
C GLN A 175 -8.48 5.03 6.17
N ARG A 176 -8.85 3.82 5.73
CA ARG A 176 -9.77 3.62 4.60
C ARG A 176 -11.19 4.13 4.86
N ASN A 177 -11.66 4.14 6.11
CA ASN A 177 -13.03 4.54 6.45
C ASN A 177 -13.19 5.98 6.94
N VAL A 178 -12.12 6.62 7.43
CA VAL A 178 -12.18 7.93 8.10
C VAL A 178 -11.24 8.92 7.42
N ILE A 179 -9.97 8.58 7.16
CA ILE A 179 -9.09 9.48 6.39
C ILE A 179 -9.59 9.56 4.95
N PHE A 180 -9.96 8.43 4.35
CA PHE A 180 -10.61 8.42 3.05
C PHE A 180 -11.97 9.11 3.09
N LYS A 181 -12.86 8.86 4.06
CA LYS A 181 -14.20 9.49 4.07
C LYS A 181 -14.21 11.00 4.37
N TYR A 182 -13.25 11.53 5.14
CA TYR A 182 -13.14 12.97 5.38
C TYR A 182 -12.36 13.71 4.28
N PHE A 183 -11.62 13.00 3.42
CA PHE A 183 -10.78 13.59 2.37
C PHE A 183 -11.21 13.22 0.94
N PHE A 184 -11.94 12.12 0.75
CA PHE A 184 -12.17 11.40 -0.50
C PHE A 184 -13.48 10.58 -0.43
N ASP A 185 -14.58 11.16 -0.88
CA ASP A 185 -15.75 10.35 -1.20
C ASP A 185 -15.44 9.43 -2.40
N ILE A 186 -15.73 8.14 -2.22
CA ILE A 186 -15.82 7.07 -3.22
C ILE A 186 -14.53 6.27 -3.48
N ILE A 187 -14.36 5.15 -2.78
CA ILE A 187 -13.87 3.90 -3.38
C ILE A 187 -14.73 2.75 -2.81
N ASP A 188 -15.43 2.03 -3.69
CA ASP A 188 -16.22 0.82 -3.39
C ASP A 188 -15.32 -0.41 -3.20
N GLU A 189 -15.91 -1.48 -2.67
CA GLU A 189 -15.29 -2.52 -1.84
C GLU A 189 -14.16 -3.39 -2.42
N ASP A 190 -13.92 -3.43 -3.72
CA ASP A 190 -12.89 -4.31 -4.30
C ASP A 190 -11.96 -3.54 -5.22
N CYS A 191 -10.71 -3.32 -4.78
CA CYS A 191 -9.70 -2.75 -5.67
C CYS A 191 -8.29 -3.11 -5.18
N ASP A 192 -7.76 -4.17 -5.77
CA ASP A 192 -6.32 -4.46 -5.84
C ASP A 192 -5.59 -3.44 -6.76
N ASP A 193 -6.28 -2.49 -7.39
CA ASP A 193 -5.69 -1.50 -8.32
C ASP A 193 -4.95 -0.34 -7.63
N PHE A 194 -4.73 -0.41 -6.30
CA PHE A 194 -3.84 0.51 -5.61
C PHE A 194 -2.41 0.50 -6.23
N TYR A 195 -2.03 -0.61 -6.87
CA TYR A 195 -0.75 -0.77 -7.57
C TYR A 195 -0.73 -0.13 -8.99
N LEU A 196 -1.88 -0.02 -9.67
CA LEU A 196 -1.97 0.52 -11.04
C LEU A 196 -1.93 2.06 -11.08
N LEU A 197 -2.08 2.71 -9.94
CA LEU A 197 -2.04 4.17 -9.79
C LEU A 197 -0.62 4.76 -9.85
N MET A 198 0.40 3.90 -9.84
CA MET A 198 1.80 4.25 -9.67
C MET A 198 2.51 4.32 -11.03
N LYS A 199 2.22 5.34 -11.86
CA LYS A 199 2.88 5.47 -13.17
C LYS A 199 4.38 5.75 -13.06
N ASN A 200 4.81 6.39 -11.96
CA ASN A 200 6.20 6.76 -11.72
C ASN A 200 6.95 5.80 -10.75
N GLY A 201 6.25 4.85 -10.12
CA GLY A 201 6.82 3.84 -9.23
C GLY A 201 7.41 4.38 -7.92
N ASP A 202 7.09 5.61 -7.50
CA ASP A 202 7.76 6.30 -6.39
C ASP A 202 7.17 6.04 -4.99
N GLY A 203 6.15 5.17 -4.90
CA GLY A 203 5.47 4.87 -3.64
C GLY A 203 4.41 5.89 -3.23
N LYS A 204 4.14 6.90 -4.07
CA LYS A 204 3.21 8.00 -3.78
C LYS A 204 2.27 8.20 -4.98
N ILE A 205 1.13 8.83 -4.70
CA ILE A 205 0.26 9.40 -5.74
C ILE A 205 0.35 10.90 -5.53
N ASP A 206 0.94 11.61 -6.49
CA ASP A 206 0.99 13.07 -6.42
C ASP A 206 -0.33 13.73 -6.89
N TYR A 207 -0.46 15.04 -6.68
CA TYR A 207 -1.69 15.78 -6.99
C TYR A 207 -2.01 15.83 -8.50
N GLU A 208 -1.03 15.69 -9.38
CA GLU A 208 -1.22 15.66 -10.83
C GLU A 208 -1.62 14.25 -11.30
N GLU A 209 -0.99 13.21 -10.75
CA GLU A 209 -1.38 11.80 -10.97
C GLU A 209 -2.81 11.55 -10.48
N TYR A 210 -3.16 12.10 -9.32
CA TYR A 210 -4.51 12.09 -8.78
C TYR A 210 -5.52 12.81 -9.69
N LYS A 211 -5.16 13.94 -10.30
CA LYS A 211 -6.04 14.66 -11.25
C LYS A 211 -6.31 13.87 -12.52
N VAL A 212 -5.31 13.15 -13.02
CA VAL A 212 -5.47 12.25 -14.18
C VAL A 212 -6.42 11.11 -13.81
N TRP A 213 -6.19 10.48 -12.65
CA TRP A 213 -7.03 9.40 -12.16
C TRP A 213 -8.47 9.82 -11.83
N GLN A 214 -8.69 10.99 -11.23
CA GLN A 214 -10.05 11.52 -11.01
C GLN A 214 -10.84 11.63 -12.32
N LYS A 215 -10.17 12.04 -13.41
CA LYS A 215 -10.81 12.13 -14.72
C LYS A 215 -11.06 10.74 -15.33
N GLU A 216 -10.14 9.79 -15.14
CA GLU A 216 -10.29 8.41 -15.60
C GLU A 216 -11.38 7.66 -14.81
N LEU A 217 -11.41 7.76 -13.48
CA LEU A 217 -12.47 7.20 -12.63
C LEU A 217 -13.84 7.80 -12.90
N ASN A 218 -13.94 9.12 -13.09
CA ASN A 218 -15.21 9.74 -13.45
C ASN A 218 -15.68 9.25 -14.83
N SER A 219 -14.74 8.95 -15.73
CA SER A 219 -15.08 8.34 -17.02
C SER A 219 -15.56 6.91 -16.83
N ILE A 220 -14.88 6.09 -16.01
CA ILE A 220 -15.27 4.70 -15.70
C ILE A 220 -16.64 4.63 -15.03
N LYS A 221 -16.89 5.43 -13.99
CA LYS A 221 -18.19 5.44 -13.27
C LYS A 221 -19.35 5.88 -14.14
N VAL A 222 -19.10 6.75 -15.12
CA VAL A 222 -20.14 7.16 -16.08
C VAL A 222 -20.31 6.10 -17.15
N PHE A 223 -19.22 5.47 -17.61
CA PHE A 223 -19.25 4.35 -18.54
C PHE A 223 -20.11 3.21 -18.00
N GLU A 224 -19.89 2.75 -16.76
CA GLU A 224 -20.67 1.68 -16.13
C GLU A 224 -22.17 2.01 -15.95
N LYS A 225 -22.50 3.30 -15.82
CA LYS A 225 -23.90 3.75 -15.73
C LYS A 225 -24.59 3.84 -17.08
N VAL A 226 -23.81 4.08 -18.14
CA VAL A 226 -24.32 4.17 -19.51
C VAL A 226 -24.40 2.76 -20.12
N ASP A 227 -23.45 1.88 -19.78
CA ASP A 227 -23.36 0.47 -20.17
C ASP A 227 -24.33 -0.39 -19.33
N THR A 228 -25.62 -0.33 -19.67
CA THR A 228 -26.67 -0.99 -18.89
C THR A 228 -26.76 -2.50 -19.10
N ASP A 229 -26.27 -3.01 -20.22
CA ASP A 229 -26.18 -4.44 -20.50
C ASP A 229 -24.83 -5.05 -20.10
N HIS A 230 -23.90 -4.21 -19.62
CA HIS A 230 -22.60 -4.59 -19.08
C HIS A 230 -21.76 -5.39 -20.08
N ASP A 231 -21.91 -5.09 -21.37
CA ASP A 231 -21.16 -5.75 -22.44
C ASP A 231 -19.77 -5.11 -22.65
N GLY A 232 -19.49 -4.01 -21.93
CA GLY A 232 -18.23 -3.29 -21.97
C GLY A 232 -18.11 -2.35 -23.18
N LEU A 233 -19.19 -2.10 -23.92
CA LEU A 233 -19.19 -1.34 -25.17
C LEU A 233 -20.43 -0.42 -25.27
N LEU A 234 -20.20 0.89 -25.34
CA LEU A 234 -21.30 1.85 -25.45
C LEU A 234 -21.79 1.99 -26.88
N THR A 235 -23.09 1.80 -27.09
CA THR A 235 -23.71 2.04 -28.39
C THR A 235 -24.13 3.50 -28.55
N SER A 236 -24.42 3.90 -29.78
CA SER A 236 -25.00 5.22 -30.07
C SER A 236 -26.33 5.45 -29.35
N GLN A 237 -27.08 4.39 -29.00
CA GLN A 237 -28.35 4.52 -28.31
C GLN A 237 -28.14 4.79 -26.81
N ASP A 238 -27.21 4.09 -26.17
CA ASP A 238 -26.88 4.30 -24.75
C ASP A 238 -26.41 5.74 -24.49
N MET A 239 -25.59 6.25 -25.41
CA MET A 239 -25.09 7.62 -25.37
C MET A 239 -26.22 8.66 -25.53
N LYS A 240 -27.21 8.41 -26.40
CA LYS A 240 -28.38 9.29 -26.56
C LYS A 240 -29.23 9.28 -25.30
N ASP A 241 -29.52 8.10 -24.76
CA ASP A 241 -30.48 7.94 -23.68
C ASP A 241 -29.94 8.50 -22.36
N TYR A 242 -28.65 8.30 -22.07
CA TYR A 242 -28.04 8.79 -20.84
C TYR A 242 -27.70 10.30 -20.90
N PHE A 243 -27.09 10.78 -21.99
CA PHE A 243 -26.65 12.17 -22.10
C PHE A 243 -27.67 13.11 -22.74
N LYS A 244 -28.79 12.58 -23.25
CA LYS A 244 -29.85 13.32 -23.95
C LYS A 244 -29.32 14.11 -25.14
N LEU A 245 -28.41 13.49 -25.90
CA LEU A 245 -27.78 14.09 -27.07
C LEU A 245 -28.62 13.89 -28.33
N GLU A 246 -28.57 14.86 -29.25
CA GLU A 246 -29.21 14.74 -30.56
C GLU A 246 -28.45 13.77 -31.47
N GLU A 247 -29.13 13.13 -32.41
CA GLU A 247 -28.52 12.12 -33.29
C GLU A 247 -27.33 12.64 -34.11
N VAL A 248 -27.34 13.93 -34.44
CA VAL A 248 -26.26 14.60 -35.16
C VAL A 248 -25.01 14.76 -34.29
N GLU A 249 -25.17 14.91 -32.97
CA GLU A 249 -24.06 15.05 -32.03
C GLU A 249 -23.40 13.71 -31.74
N VAL A 250 -24.21 12.65 -31.56
CA VAL A 250 -23.71 11.29 -31.34
C VAL A 250 -22.93 10.77 -32.55
N LYS A 251 -23.41 11.02 -33.78
CA LYS A 251 -22.67 10.61 -34.99
C LYS A 251 -21.27 11.23 -35.05
N LYS A 252 -21.12 12.51 -34.67
CA LYS A 252 -19.81 13.17 -34.63
C LYS A 252 -18.89 12.59 -33.56
N ILE A 253 -19.44 12.13 -32.43
CA ILE A 253 -18.65 11.49 -31.37
C ILE A 253 -18.06 10.18 -31.89
N PHE A 254 -18.90 9.33 -32.47
CA PHE A 254 -18.45 8.05 -33.01
C PHE A 254 -17.48 8.25 -34.18
N GLU A 255 -17.74 9.18 -35.11
CA GLU A 255 -16.80 9.49 -36.22
C GLU A 255 -15.38 9.89 -35.77
N ILE A 256 -15.23 10.47 -34.57
CA ILE A 256 -13.95 10.98 -34.06
C ILE A 256 -13.27 9.98 -33.11
N PHE A 257 -14.05 9.28 -32.29
CA PHE A 257 -13.53 8.51 -31.15
C PHE A 257 -13.63 6.99 -31.30
N ASP A 258 -14.48 6.48 -32.19
CA ASP A 258 -14.53 5.06 -32.58
C ASP A 258 -13.35 4.76 -33.51
N GLN A 259 -12.25 4.25 -32.95
CA GLN A 259 -10.99 4.08 -33.66
C GLN A 259 -10.96 2.79 -34.46
N ASP A 260 -11.53 1.73 -33.90
CA ASP A 260 -11.62 0.43 -34.55
C ASP A 260 -12.81 0.33 -35.52
N LYS A 261 -13.71 1.34 -35.51
CA LYS A 261 -14.87 1.50 -36.41
C LYS A 261 -15.89 0.40 -36.24
N ASP A 262 -16.01 -0.14 -35.04
CA ASP A 262 -16.98 -1.19 -34.73
C ASP A 262 -18.40 -0.64 -34.52
N GLY A 263 -18.56 0.69 -34.52
CA GLY A 263 -19.84 1.37 -34.30
C GLY A 263 -20.25 1.43 -32.82
N LYS A 264 -19.34 1.06 -31.92
CA LYS A 264 -19.45 1.11 -30.46
C LYS A 264 -18.28 1.94 -29.91
N LEU A 265 -18.29 2.22 -28.61
CA LEU A 265 -17.16 2.85 -27.91
C LEU A 265 -16.76 1.98 -26.73
N ASN A 266 -15.53 1.49 -26.75
CA ASN A 266 -14.97 0.84 -25.57
C ASN A 266 -14.53 1.88 -24.53
N LEU A 267 -14.20 1.42 -23.32
CA LEU A 267 -13.82 2.29 -22.20
C LEU A 267 -12.65 3.24 -22.53
N SER A 268 -11.68 2.78 -23.34
CA SER A 268 -10.52 3.60 -23.72
C SER A 268 -10.92 4.75 -24.64
N GLU A 269 -11.77 4.46 -25.63
CA GLU A 269 -12.28 5.44 -26.60
C GLU A 269 -13.22 6.46 -25.94
N TYR A 270 -14.12 5.96 -25.08
CA TYR A 270 -15.00 6.79 -24.29
C TYR A 270 -14.22 7.73 -23.35
N THR A 271 -13.18 7.23 -22.67
CA THR A 271 -12.36 8.04 -21.76
C THR A 271 -11.70 9.20 -22.51
N ARG A 272 -11.21 8.95 -23.74
CA ARG A 272 -10.66 9.98 -24.62
C ARG A 272 -11.69 11.05 -25.00
N TRP A 273 -12.94 10.67 -25.25
CA TRP A 273 -14.03 11.61 -25.45
C TRP A 273 -14.36 12.40 -24.17
N GLY A 274 -14.50 11.72 -23.03
CA GLY A 274 -14.83 12.32 -21.72
C GLY A 274 -13.83 13.41 -21.32
N HIS A 275 -12.54 13.20 -21.55
CA HIS A 275 -11.50 14.21 -21.32
C HIS A 275 -11.67 15.47 -22.19
N SER A 276 -12.14 15.34 -23.43
CA SER A 276 -12.36 16.46 -24.35
C SER A 276 -13.63 17.26 -24.06
N HIS A 277 -14.64 16.62 -23.43
CA HIS A 277 -15.95 17.20 -23.19
C HIS A 277 -16.07 17.91 -21.82
N CYS A 278 -15.29 17.49 -20.81
CA CYS A 278 -15.31 18.08 -19.47
C CYS A 278 -14.79 19.53 -19.38
N ASP A 279 -14.00 20.02 -20.35
CA ASP A 279 -13.47 21.40 -20.34
C ASP A 279 -14.53 22.45 -20.74
N CYS A 280 -15.67 22.05 -21.31
CA CYS A 280 -16.67 22.99 -21.84
C CYS A 280 -17.76 23.43 -20.85
N ARG A 281 -17.82 22.88 -19.62
CA ARG A 281 -18.83 23.28 -18.61
C ARG A 281 -18.35 24.28 -17.56
N LYS A 282 -17.10 24.79 -17.68
CA LYS A 282 -16.64 25.94 -16.89
C LYS A 282 -16.88 27.25 -17.66
N LYS A 283 -18.13 27.71 -17.67
CA LYS A 283 -18.48 29.12 -17.91
C LYS A 283 -19.53 29.56 -16.91
#